data_AF-A0A1H0YJG4-F1
#
_entry.id   AF-A0A1H0YJG4-F1
#
_cell.length_a   1.000
_cell.length_b   1.000
_cell.length_c   1.000
_cell.angle_alpha   90.00
_cell.angle_beta   90.00
_cell.angle_gamma   90.00
#
_symmetry.space_group_name_H-M   'P 1'
#
loop_
_entity.id
_entity.type
_entity.pdbx_description
1 polymer ?
#
loop_
_entity_poly.entity_id
_entity_poly.type
_entity_poly.pdbx_seq_one_letter_code
_entity_poly.pdbx_strand_id
1 'polypeptide(L)'
;MSESDKYPEDSGRRRFVKGVVGGAALAGVGATGATAINSATSSTGAGGGTTEAYAIENVAGPAPRGMPQIPIEIDDEGYLKGVWPEVKTVEENGVSVQVAETENYKGTGVTYSSEWFQYCGVESYAGLQPDYDSDNYFVVGSNPGYEWMSDLSQGDRLNVSMFDDYQDWGNGIGQAGLGKPATGTWRSQDAEDTIPIQVIRSEKIKQMAENDPWIKASTQDGFMAWLNKCTHFCCVPGYKQTEDAAKFDAADDVYCQCHQSVYDPFSIVQTLFVARPRPES
;
A
#
# COMPACT_ATOMS: atom_id res chain seq x y z
N MET A 1 -12.19 -31.30 -44.51
CA MET A 1 -12.57 -30.41 -45.63
C MET A 1 -14.07 -30.24 -45.54
N SER A 2 -14.67 -29.16 -45.04
CA SER A 2 -14.20 -27.80 -44.73
C SER A 2 -15.12 -27.16 -43.66
N GLU A 3 -14.48 -26.41 -42.75
CA GLU A 3 -14.95 -25.32 -41.87
C GLU A 3 -16.45 -25.23 -41.51
N SER A 4 -16.80 -25.68 -40.29
CA SER A 4 -17.99 -25.21 -39.58
C SER A 4 -17.66 -23.87 -38.90
N ASP A 5 -18.33 -22.84 -39.38
CA ASP A 5 -18.34 -21.46 -38.90
C ASP A 5 -18.31 -21.34 -37.36
N LYS A 6 -17.41 -20.50 -36.85
CA LYS A 6 -17.10 -20.34 -35.42
C LYS A 6 -17.75 -19.09 -34.84
N TYR A 7 -18.94 -18.74 -35.31
CA TYR A 7 -19.77 -17.69 -34.72
C TYR A 7 -21.11 -18.26 -34.26
N PRO A 8 -21.54 -17.97 -33.01
CA PRO A 8 -22.88 -18.35 -32.55
C PRO A 8 -23.96 -17.59 -33.31
N GLU A 9 -25.10 -18.23 -33.52
CA GLU A 9 -26.28 -17.64 -34.15
C GLU A 9 -26.85 -16.46 -33.35
N ASP A 10 -27.26 -15.43 -34.08
CA ASP A 10 -27.74 -14.16 -33.55
C ASP A 10 -29.19 -14.29 -33.05
N SER A 11 -29.39 -14.67 -31.79
CA SER A 11 -30.61 -14.30 -31.06
C SER A 11 -30.46 -14.41 -29.53
N GLY A 12 -30.58 -13.29 -28.83
CA GLY A 12 -30.68 -13.29 -27.36
C GLY A 12 -30.39 -11.95 -26.69
N ARG A 13 -31.32 -10.99 -26.82
CA ARG A 13 -31.51 -9.80 -25.96
C ARG A 13 -30.28 -9.36 -25.12
N ARG A 14 -29.45 -8.49 -25.69
CA ARG A 14 -28.51 -7.66 -24.92
C ARG A 14 -29.31 -6.73 -24.00
N ARG A 15 -29.38 -7.06 -22.70
CA ARG A 15 -29.66 -6.04 -21.68
C ARG A 15 -28.42 -5.16 -21.63
N PHE A 16 -28.48 -4.04 -22.33
CA PHE A 16 -27.54 -2.95 -22.10
C PHE A 16 -27.73 -2.49 -20.65
N VAL A 17 -26.77 -2.83 -19.78
CA VAL A 17 -26.59 -2.06 -18.55
C VAL A 17 -26.13 -0.69 -19.03
N LYS A 18 -27.05 0.28 -18.98
CA LYS A 18 -26.69 1.68 -19.18
C LYS A 18 -25.75 2.05 -18.05
N GLY A 19 -24.46 2.08 -18.34
CA GLY A 19 -23.46 2.69 -17.49
C GLY A 19 -23.85 4.14 -17.22
N VAL A 20 -23.81 4.52 -15.94
CA VAL A 20 -23.96 5.89 -15.50
C VAL A 20 -22.84 6.71 -16.15
N VAL A 21 -23.24 7.61 -17.04
CA VAL A 21 -22.35 8.63 -17.60
C VAL A 21 -22.08 9.63 -16.48
N GLY A 22 -20.81 9.75 -16.09
CA GLY A 22 -20.36 10.70 -15.07
C GLY A 22 -20.66 12.13 -15.50
N GLY A 23 -21.65 12.74 -14.86
CA GLY A 23 -21.94 14.15 -14.95
C GLY A 23 -21.08 14.92 -13.96
N ALA A 24 -20.14 15.72 -14.48
CA ALA A 24 -19.48 16.75 -13.71
C ALA A 24 -20.52 17.83 -13.31
N ALA A 25 -20.87 17.88 -12.02
CA ALA A 25 -21.19 19.09 -11.26
C ALA A 25 -21.73 18.71 -9.87
N LEU A 26 -20.93 18.93 -8.83
CA LEU A 26 -21.45 19.35 -7.53
C LEU A 26 -20.34 20.08 -6.77
N ALA A 27 -20.31 21.39 -6.98
CA ALA A 27 -19.68 22.32 -6.06
C ALA A 27 -20.54 22.36 -4.78
N GLY A 28 -19.93 21.97 -3.66
CA GLY A 28 -20.31 22.36 -2.30
C GLY A 28 -21.59 21.76 -1.72
N VAL A 29 -21.45 20.65 -0.98
CA VAL A 29 -22.17 20.39 0.29
C VAL A 29 -21.25 19.56 1.19
N GLY A 30 -21.17 19.93 2.47
CA GLY A 30 -20.20 19.43 3.47
C GLY A 30 -20.28 17.95 3.84
N ALA A 31 -19.35 17.57 4.71
CA ALA A 31 -18.88 16.26 5.16
C ALA A 31 -19.92 15.22 5.69
N THR A 32 -21.13 15.16 5.12
CA THR A 32 -22.24 14.34 5.62
C THR A 32 -22.74 13.30 4.62
N GLY A 33 -22.01 13.04 3.52
CA GLY A 33 -22.50 12.24 2.40
C GLY A 33 -21.79 10.91 2.11
N ALA A 34 -20.63 10.62 2.71
CA ALA A 34 -19.85 9.45 2.34
C ALA A 34 -20.51 8.12 2.74
N THR A 35 -21.25 8.08 3.85
CA THR A 35 -21.88 6.85 4.37
C THR A 35 -23.04 6.33 3.52
N ALA A 36 -23.79 7.21 2.85
CA ALA A 36 -24.98 6.79 2.08
C ALA A 36 -24.65 6.20 0.69
N ILE A 37 -23.47 6.49 0.14
CA ILE A 37 -23.10 6.00 -1.20
C ILE A 37 -22.56 4.56 -1.14
N ASN A 38 -21.94 4.16 -0.03
CA ASN A 38 -21.39 2.80 0.11
C ASN A 38 -22.47 1.71 0.04
N SER A 39 -23.69 1.94 0.55
CA SER A 39 -24.71 0.87 0.66
C SER A 39 -25.34 0.43 -0.67
N ALA A 40 -25.24 1.24 -1.74
CA ALA A 40 -25.91 0.96 -3.00
C ALA A 40 -25.05 0.13 -3.98
N THR A 41 -23.74 0.02 -3.73
CA THR A 41 -22.79 -0.65 -4.64
C THR A 41 -21.75 -1.53 -3.95
N SER A 42 -21.79 -1.68 -2.62
CA SER A 42 -20.83 -2.54 -1.89
C SER A 42 -21.03 -4.00 -2.25
N SER A 43 -19.96 -4.66 -2.69
CA SER A 43 -19.85 -6.13 -2.72
C SER A 43 -19.95 -6.70 -1.31
N THR A 44 -20.41 -7.96 -1.19
CA THR A 44 -20.51 -8.68 0.10
C THR A 44 -19.13 -8.84 0.76
N GLY A 45 -19.06 -8.65 2.08
CA GLY A 45 -17.82 -8.68 2.88
C GLY A 45 -17.75 -7.56 3.92
N ALA A 46 -16.75 -7.61 4.80
CA ALA A 46 -16.60 -6.64 5.90
C ALA A 46 -15.59 -5.53 5.56
N GLY A 47 -15.99 -4.27 5.78
CA GLY A 47 -15.20 -3.09 5.42
C GLY A 47 -15.11 -2.85 3.90
N GLY A 48 -14.23 -1.92 3.53
CA GLY A 48 -14.00 -1.53 2.14
C GLY A 48 -14.92 -0.40 1.67
N GLY A 49 -14.93 -0.13 0.37
CA GLY A 49 -15.63 1.01 -0.20
C GLY A 49 -14.70 2.18 -0.50
N THR A 50 -15.26 3.39 -0.55
CA THR A 50 -14.47 4.57 -0.93
C THR A 50 -13.48 4.93 0.17
N THR A 51 -12.19 4.79 -0.10
CA THR A 51 -11.09 4.98 0.85
C THR A 51 -10.12 6.03 0.33
N GLU A 52 -9.78 6.99 1.20
CA GLU A 52 -8.69 7.93 0.99
C GLU A 52 -7.49 7.50 1.82
N ALA A 53 -6.33 7.35 1.17
CA ALA A 53 -5.09 6.91 1.79
C ALA A 53 -3.93 7.82 1.40
N TYR A 54 -2.96 7.98 2.28
CA TYR A 54 -1.68 8.57 1.90
C TYR A 54 -0.78 7.50 1.28
N ALA A 55 -0.13 7.86 0.18
CA ALA A 55 0.61 6.92 -0.66
C ALA A 55 1.82 7.58 -1.32
N ILE A 56 2.84 6.79 -1.65
CA ILE A 56 3.91 7.25 -2.54
C ILE A 56 3.31 7.54 -3.92
N GLU A 57 3.62 8.70 -4.50
CA GLU A 57 2.99 9.18 -5.71
C GLU A 57 3.33 8.28 -6.90
N ASN A 58 2.33 7.93 -7.72
CA ASN A 58 2.61 7.41 -9.05
C ASN A 58 2.92 8.57 -9.99
N VAL A 59 4.14 8.61 -10.51
CA VAL A 59 4.64 9.70 -11.36
C VAL A 59 4.71 9.32 -12.85
N ALA A 60 4.67 8.03 -13.17
CA ALA A 60 4.60 7.55 -14.55
C ALA A 60 4.03 6.12 -14.69
N GLY A 61 3.71 5.76 -15.93
CA GLY A 61 3.20 4.44 -16.32
C GLY A 61 1.71 4.23 -16.06
N PRO A 62 1.20 2.99 -16.16
CA PRO A 62 -0.23 2.71 -16.19
C PRO A 62 -0.90 2.50 -14.83
N ALA A 63 -0.16 2.62 -13.73
CA ALA A 63 -0.75 2.43 -12.40
C ALA A 63 -1.73 3.57 -12.09
N PRO A 64 -2.95 3.28 -11.63
CA PRO A 64 -3.97 4.31 -11.48
C PRO A 64 -3.78 5.21 -10.26
N ARG A 65 -2.88 4.85 -9.34
CA ARG A 65 -2.66 5.55 -8.07
C ARG A 65 -1.37 5.13 -7.37
N GLY A 66 -1.01 5.87 -6.32
CA GLY A 66 0.11 5.57 -5.43
C GLY A 66 -0.04 4.31 -4.58
N MET A 67 1.10 3.83 -4.05
CA MET A 67 1.13 2.71 -3.10
C MET A 67 1.00 3.20 -1.65
N PRO A 68 0.02 2.69 -0.86
CA PRO A 68 -0.30 3.20 0.46
C PRO A 68 0.86 3.08 1.46
N GLN A 69 1.10 4.18 2.17
CA GLN A 69 2.08 4.25 3.24
C GLN A 69 1.63 3.38 4.44
N ILE A 70 2.60 2.79 5.12
CA ILE A 70 2.43 2.13 6.42
C ILE A 70 3.11 3.05 7.45
N PRO A 71 2.36 3.67 8.39
CA PRO A 71 2.97 4.42 9.48
C PRO A 71 3.92 3.54 10.29
N ILE A 72 5.05 4.10 10.73
CA ILE A 72 6.11 3.37 11.43
C ILE A 72 6.25 3.85 12.86
N GLU A 73 6.58 2.91 13.75
CA GLU A 73 7.20 3.18 15.05
C GLU A 73 8.48 2.37 15.21
N ILE A 74 9.41 2.92 15.99
CA ILE A 74 10.66 2.25 16.36
C ILE A 74 10.58 1.97 17.86
N ASP A 75 10.78 0.71 18.25
CA ASP A 75 10.78 0.34 19.67
C ASP A 75 12.07 0.75 20.39
N ASP A 76 12.11 0.53 21.70
CA ASP A 76 13.24 0.91 22.57
C ASP A 76 14.54 0.14 22.24
N GLU A 77 14.45 -0.99 21.53
CA GLU A 77 15.59 -1.79 21.06
C GLU A 77 16.00 -1.44 19.62
N GLY A 78 15.27 -0.53 18.97
CA GLY A 78 15.54 -0.08 17.61
C GLY A 78 14.89 -0.94 16.51
N TYR A 79 13.97 -1.83 16.83
CA TYR A 79 13.26 -2.62 15.80
C TYR A 79 12.13 -1.83 15.16
N LEU A 80 11.97 -2.01 13.84
CA LEU A 80 10.96 -1.31 13.04
C LEU A 80 9.61 -2.02 13.10
N LYS A 81 8.56 -1.26 13.40
CA LYS A 81 7.17 -1.74 13.48
C LYS A 81 6.27 -0.96 12.55
N GLY A 82 5.42 -1.66 11.80
CA GLY A 82 4.30 -1.04 11.10
C GLY A 82 3.15 -0.84 12.08
N VAL A 83 2.59 0.36 12.15
CA VAL A 83 1.46 0.64 13.05
C VAL A 83 0.20 0.00 12.48
N TRP A 84 -0.44 -0.84 13.28
CA TRP A 84 -1.79 -1.35 13.00
C TRP A 84 -2.82 -0.41 13.62
N PRO A 85 -3.91 -0.03 12.92
CA PRO A 85 -4.95 0.81 13.50
C PRO A 85 -5.68 0.15 14.67
N GLU A 86 -6.42 0.96 15.44
CA GLU A 86 -7.24 0.48 16.55
C GLU A 86 -8.37 -0.43 16.07
N VAL A 87 -8.50 -1.61 16.69
CA VAL A 87 -9.56 -2.56 16.37
C VAL A 87 -10.83 -2.20 17.15
N LYS A 88 -11.94 -2.01 16.44
CA LYS A 88 -13.25 -1.73 17.03
C LYS A 88 -14.35 -2.55 16.37
N THR A 89 -15.38 -2.89 17.15
CA THR A 89 -16.61 -3.51 16.63
C THR A 89 -17.60 -2.42 16.24
N VAL A 90 -18.12 -2.48 15.02
CA VAL A 90 -19.12 -1.56 14.48
C VAL A 90 -20.33 -2.34 13.96
N GLU A 91 -21.50 -1.70 13.98
CA GLU A 91 -22.73 -2.27 13.41
C GLU A 91 -22.86 -1.79 11.96
N GLU A 92 -22.71 -2.71 10.99
CA GLU A 92 -22.93 -2.45 9.58
C GLU A 92 -24.11 -3.28 9.07
N ASN A 93 -25.13 -2.62 8.53
CA ASN A 93 -26.34 -3.29 8.00
C ASN A 93 -27.01 -4.26 9.00
N GLY A 94 -26.88 -4.01 10.31
CA GLY A 94 -27.44 -4.86 11.38
C GLY A 94 -26.61 -6.09 11.71
N VAL A 95 -25.35 -6.12 11.28
CA VAL A 95 -24.36 -7.15 11.62
C VAL A 95 -23.17 -6.48 12.32
N SER A 96 -22.76 -7.04 13.46
CA SER A 96 -21.54 -6.62 14.14
C SER A 96 -20.31 -7.10 13.37
N VAL A 97 -19.48 -6.17 12.89
CA VAL A 97 -18.23 -6.45 12.18
C VAL A 97 -17.06 -5.79 12.90
N GLN A 98 -15.88 -6.43 12.88
CA GLN A 98 -14.65 -5.81 13.37
C GLN A 98 -14.01 -5.01 12.23
N VAL A 99 -13.62 -3.76 12.53
CA VAL A 99 -12.83 -2.89 11.66
C VAL A 99 -11.57 -2.45 12.39
N ALA A 100 -10.51 -2.14 11.64
CA ALA A 100 -9.30 -1.55 12.20
C ALA A 100 -9.17 -0.13 11.67
N GLU A 101 -9.44 0.87 12.52
CA GLU A 101 -9.44 2.28 12.18
C GLU A 101 -9.07 3.16 13.37
N THR A 102 -8.10 4.05 13.16
CA THR A 102 -7.73 5.13 14.09
C THR A 102 -8.15 6.47 13.48
N GLU A 103 -9.14 7.10 14.09
CA GLU A 103 -9.58 8.45 13.72
C GLU A 103 -8.54 9.48 14.15
N ASN A 104 -8.31 10.52 13.32
CA ASN A 104 -7.39 11.62 13.64
C ASN A 104 -6.00 11.12 14.09
N TYR A 105 -5.38 10.26 13.29
CA TYR A 105 -4.11 9.60 13.58
C TYR A 105 -3.06 10.62 14.03
N LYS A 106 -2.63 10.52 15.30
CA LYS A 106 -1.67 11.41 15.97
C LYS A 106 -1.95 12.92 15.77
N GLY A 107 -3.21 13.31 15.66
CA GLY A 107 -3.62 14.72 15.54
C GLY A 107 -3.53 15.31 14.13
N THR A 108 -3.33 14.49 13.10
CA THR A 108 -3.18 14.93 11.70
C THR A 108 -4.49 15.30 11.00
N GLY A 109 -5.63 14.97 11.60
CA GLY A 109 -6.95 15.02 10.97
C GLY A 109 -7.22 13.86 9.99
N VAL A 110 -6.26 12.94 9.82
CA VAL A 110 -6.35 11.82 8.89
C VAL A 110 -6.88 10.58 9.60
N THR A 111 -7.87 9.92 9.01
CA THR A 111 -8.31 8.59 9.47
C THR A 111 -7.39 7.53 8.85
N TYR A 112 -6.69 6.78 9.69
CA TYR A 112 -5.84 5.67 9.27
C TYR A 112 -6.59 4.35 9.46
N SER A 113 -6.76 3.58 8.38
CA SER A 113 -7.58 2.36 8.38
C SER A 113 -6.88 1.22 7.64
N SER A 114 -7.15 -0.02 8.03
CA SER A 114 -6.63 -1.20 7.31
C SER A 114 -7.18 -1.30 5.87
N GLU A 115 -8.26 -0.58 5.55
CA GLU A 115 -8.79 -0.44 4.19
C GLU A 115 -7.80 0.14 3.20
N TRP A 116 -6.81 0.91 3.68
CA TRP A 116 -5.72 1.41 2.86
C TRP A 116 -5.00 0.27 2.11
N PHE A 117 -4.98 -0.93 2.69
CA PHE A 117 -4.27 -2.08 2.17
C PHE A 117 -5.16 -3.08 1.42
N GLN A 118 -6.47 -2.82 1.32
CA GLN A 118 -7.46 -3.75 0.76
C GLN A 118 -7.56 -3.64 -0.77
N TYR A 119 -6.51 -4.10 -1.45
CA TYR A 119 -6.50 -4.24 -2.90
C TYR A 119 -5.55 -5.36 -3.34
N CYS A 120 -5.63 -5.75 -4.61
CA CYS A 120 -4.70 -6.70 -5.20
C CYS A 120 -4.67 -8.10 -4.53
N GLY A 121 -5.77 -8.51 -3.90
CA GLY A 121 -5.89 -9.78 -3.18
C GLY A 121 -5.36 -9.72 -1.75
N VAL A 122 -4.73 -8.61 -1.35
CA VAL A 122 -4.25 -8.45 0.03
C VAL A 122 -5.43 -8.40 1.00
N GLU A 123 -6.61 -7.96 0.54
CA GLU A 123 -7.86 -8.00 1.29
C GLU A 123 -8.24 -9.39 1.84
N SER A 124 -7.74 -10.48 1.26
CA SER A 124 -8.00 -11.84 1.74
C SER A 124 -6.90 -12.39 2.65
N TYR A 125 -5.78 -11.67 2.85
CA TYR A 125 -4.67 -12.16 3.63
C TYR A 125 -5.02 -12.13 5.12
N ALA A 126 -4.65 -13.20 5.85
CA ALA A 126 -4.91 -13.31 7.28
C ALA A 126 -4.36 -12.10 8.06
N GLY A 127 -3.19 -11.60 7.66
CA GLY A 127 -2.55 -10.42 8.24
C GLY A 127 -3.38 -9.14 8.22
N LEU A 128 -4.33 -9.00 7.29
CA LEU A 128 -5.24 -7.85 7.24
C LEU A 128 -6.50 -8.00 8.08
N GLN A 129 -6.75 -9.18 8.66
CA GLN A 129 -7.86 -9.34 9.58
C GLN A 129 -7.56 -8.52 10.86
N PRO A 130 -8.51 -7.67 11.34
CA PRO A 130 -8.34 -6.83 12.50
C PRO A 130 -7.91 -7.60 13.75
N ASP A 131 -8.43 -8.80 13.94
CA ASP A 131 -8.17 -9.69 15.07
C ASP A 131 -6.99 -10.66 14.85
N TYR A 132 -6.27 -10.55 13.74
CA TYR A 132 -5.06 -11.34 13.54
C TYR A 132 -3.98 -10.95 14.56
N ASP A 133 -3.57 -11.93 15.36
CA ASP A 133 -2.52 -11.79 16.36
C ASP A 133 -1.15 -11.66 15.67
N SER A 134 -0.52 -10.50 15.83
CA SER A 134 0.80 -10.20 15.29
C SER A 134 1.48 -9.11 16.10
N ASP A 135 2.79 -9.23 16.24
CA ASP A 135 3.66 -8.29 16.93
C ASP A 135 4.01 -7.05 16.08
N ASN A 136 3.55 -6.99 14.83
CA ASN A 136 3.65 -5.87 13.90
C ASN A 136 5.07 -5.47 13.47
N TYR A 137 6.10 -6.27 13.77
CA TYR A 137 7.45 -5.98 13.29
C TYR A 137 7.55 -6.16 11.78
N PHE A 138 8.43 -5.38 11.15
CA PHE A 138 8.88 -5.67 9.80
C PHE A 138 9.95 -6.75 9.85
N VAL A 139 9.74 -7.79 9.06
CA VAL A 139 10.54 -9.01 9.10
C VAL A 139 11.10 -9.30 7.72
N VAL A 140 12.33 -9.81 7.67
CA VAL A 140 12.97 -10.26 6.43
C VAL A 140 12.17 -11.42 5.84
N GLY A 141 11.71 -11.23 4.61
CA GLY A 141 11.00 -12.25 3.85
C GLY A 141 11.92 -13.33 3.28
N SER A 142 11.35 -14.34 2.65
CA SER A 142 12.09 -15.45 2.05
C SER A 142 12.97 -15.06 0.86
N ASN A 143 12.73 -13.90 0.25
CA ASN A 143 13.50 -13.38 -0.88
C ASN A 143 13.88 -11.91 -0.65
N PRO A 144 14.98 -11.64 0.09
CA PRO A 144 15.47 -10.28 0.32
C PRO A 144 15.79 -9.56 -0.99
N GLY A 145 15.41 -8.29 -1.09
CA GLY A 145 15.44 -7.52 -2.34
C GLY A 145 16.77 -6.83 -2.65
N TYR A 146 17.76 -6.93 -1.76
CA TYR A 146 19.04 -6.22 -1.89
C TYR A 146 20.21 -7.10 -1.44
N GLU A 147 21.36 -6.94 -2.10
CA GLU A 147 22.59 -7.69 -1.79
C GLU A 147 23.02 -7.52 -0.34
N TRP A 148 22.90 -6.32 0.24
CA TRP A 148 23.28 -6.08 1.64
C TRP A 148 22.43 -6.90 2.63
N MET A 149 21.23 -7.34 2.22
CA MET A 149 20.36 -8.18 3.04
C MET A 149 20.68 -9.68 2.93
N SER A 150 21.67 -10.07 2.11
CA SER A 150 22.00 -11.48 1.86
C SER A 150 22.50 -12.24 3.10
N ASP A 151 23.04 -11.51 4.09
CA ASP A 151 23.47 -12.07 5.37
C ASP A 151 22.34 -12.20 6.40
N LEU A 152 21.13 -11.74 6.07
CA LEU A 152 19.96 -11.81 6.95
C LEU A 152 19.17 -13.09 6.70
N SER A 153 18.65 -13.67 7.77
CA SER A 153 17.79 -14.86 7.71
C SER A 153 16.32 -14.46 7.55
N GLN A 154 15.54 -15.28 6.85
CA GLN A 154 14.09 -15.16 6.89
C GLN A 154 13.62 -15.23 8.35
N GLY A 155 12.76 -14.30 8.76
CA GLY A 155 12.29 -14.20 10.14
C GLY A 155 13.06 -13.17 10.98
N ASP A 156 14.21 -12.67 10.51
CA ASP A 156 14.93 -11.61 11.20
C ASP A 156 14.13 -10.31 11.19
N ARG A 157 14.05 -9.63 12.34
CA ARG A 157 13.41 -8.31 12.44
C ARG A 157 14.34 -7.24 11.91
N LEU A 158 13.79 -6.29 11.14
CA LEU A 158 14.56 -5.13 10.68
C LEU A 158 14.83 -4.19 11.86
N ASN A 159 16.09 -3.83 12.06
CA ASN A 159 16.54 -2.93 13.12
C ASN A 159 17.20 -1.68 12.53
N VAL A 160 17.07 -0.53 13.19
CA VAL A 160 17.62 0.75 12.72
C VAL A 160 19.12 0.69 12.43
N SER A 161 19.88 -0.10 13.20
CA SER A 161 21.33 -0.26 13.03
C SER A 161 21.73 -0.85 11.68
N MET A 162 20.82 -1.60 11.03
CA MET A 162 21.03 -2.11 9.68
C MET A 162 21.11 -0.99 8.63
N PHE A 163 20.70 0.23 8.99
CA PHE A 163 20.58 1.38 8.09
C PHE A 163 21.51 2.54 8.47
N ASP A 164 22.54 2.34 9.29
CA ASP A 164 23.37 3.46 9.79
C ASP A 164 24.21 4.15 8.70
N ASP A 165 24.52 3.44 7.62
CA ASP A 165 25.23 3.91 6.43
C ASP A 165 24.31 4.54 5.37
N TYR A 166 23.04 4.84 5.68
CA TYR A 166 22.05 5.29 4.68
C TYR A 166 22.43 6.55 3.89
N GLN A 167 23.28 7.40 4.46
CA GLN A 167 23.74 8.65 3.83
C GLN A 167 24.81 8.42 2.76
N ASP A 168 25.47 7.26 2.79
CA ASP A 168 26.53 6.89 1.83
C ASP A 168 26.13 5.67 0.99
N TRP A 169 25.08 4.94 1.40
CA TRP A 169 24.64 3.72 0.74
C TRP A 169 24.32 3.95 -0.74
N GLY A 170 24.80 3.04 -1.58
CA GLY A 170 24.47 2.97 -2.99
C GLY A 170 24.79 1.59 -3.55
N ASN A 171 24.07 1.20 -4.59
CA ASN A 171 24.21 -0.09 -5.26
C ASN A 171 24.48 0.05 -6.77
N GLY A 172 24.96 1.22 -7.20
CA GLY A 172 25.17 1.55 -8.62
C GLY A 172 23.92 2.01 -9.37
N ILE A 173 22.74 2.03 -8.74
CA ILE A 173 21.49 2.49 -9.33
C ILE A 173 21.10 3.86 -8.74
N GLY A 174 20.94 4.86 -9.60
CA GLY A 174 20.59 6.22 -9.22
C GLY A 174 21.65 6.91 -8.34
N GLN A 175 21.23 7.89 -7.55
CA GLN A 175 22.08 8.67 -6.66
C GLN A 175 22.42 7.92 -5.36
N ALA A 176 23.71 7.72 -5.07
CA ALA A 176 24.16 7.24 -3.76
C ALA A 176 23.77 8.21 -2.63
N GLY A 177 23.49 7.68 -1.44
CA GLY A 177 23.13 8.46 -0.26
C GLY A 177 21.71 9.01 -0.23
N LEU A 178 20.90 8.77 -1.28
CA LEU A 178 19.50 9.21 -1.31
C LEU A 178 18.63 8.45 -0.30
N GLY A 179 19.01 7.23 0.04
CA GLY A 179 18.38 6.43 1.09
C GLY A 179 18.71 4.96 0.96
N LYS A 180 18.76 4.26 2.10
CA LYS A 180 19.00 2.82 2.14
C LYS A 180 17.67 2.06 2.26
N PRO A 181 17.35 1.17 1.32
CA PRO A 181 16.11 0.41 1.32
C PRO A 181 16.26 -1.00 1.89
N ALA A 182 15.17 -1.55 2.44
CA ALA A 182 14.99 -2.97 2.70
C ALA A 182 13.64 -3.43 2.14
N THR A 183 13.51 -4.73 1.84
CA THR A 183 12.22 -5.39 1.64
C THR A 183 11.90 -6.28 2.81
N GLY A 184 10.62 -6.54 3.06
CA GLY A 184 10.22 -7.45 4.12
C GLY A 184 8.78 -7.90 3.99
N THR A 185 8.28 -8.51 5.05
CA THR A 185 6.88 -8.83 5.25
C THR A 185 6.38 -8.19 6.55
N TRP A 186 5.07 -8.02 6.65
CA TRP A 186 4.42 -7.42 7.81
C TRP A 186 3.15 -8.20 8.15
N ARG A 187 2.93 -8.51 9.43
CA ARG A 187 1.73 -9.24 9.89
C ARG A 187 1.46 -10.51 9.10
N SER A 188 2.45 -11.39 8.90
CA SER A 188 2.26 -12.60 8.06
C SER A 188 3.16 -13.78 8.43
N GLN A 189 3.80 -13.77 9.59
CA GLN A 189 4.82 -14.76 9.97
C GLN A 189 4.22 -16.16 10.15
N ASP A 190 2.96 -16.23 10.59
CA ASP A 190 2.19 -17.46 10.77
C ASP A 190 1.05 -17.60 9.75
N ALA A 191 1.11 -16.86 8.64
CA ALA A 191 0.11 -16.87 7.58
C ALA A 191 0.63 -17.56 6.31
N GLU A 192 -0.28 -18.13 5.51
CA GLU A 192 0.06 -18.68 4.19
C GLU A 192 0.47 -17.57 3.20
N ASP A 193 -0.31 -16.49 3.17
CA ASP A 193 -0.03 -15.31 2.36
C ASP A 193 0.79 -14.28 3.12
N THR A 194 1.76 -13.69 2.43
CA THR A 194 2.62 -12.64 2.98
C THR A 194 2.24 -11.25 2.46
N ILE A 195 2.10 -10.27 3.35
CA ILE A 195 1.96 -8.85 2.99
C ILE A 195 3.36 -8.28 2.71
N PRO A 196 3.75 -8.00 1.45
CA PRO A 196 5.08 -7.50 1.15
C PRO A 196 5.18 -6.02 1.47
N ILE A 197 6.29 -5.61 2.09
CA ILE A 197 6.55 -4.21 2.39
C ILE A 197 7.91 -3.79 1.83
N GLN A 198 8.05 -2.49 1.63
CA GLN A 198 9.33 -1.86 1.40
C GLN A 198 9.49 -0.74 2.43
N VAL A 199 10.69 -0.64 3.00
CA VAL A 199 11.07 0.40 3.94
C VAL A 199 12.33 1.08 3.44
N ILE A 200 12.43 2.40 3.63
CA ILE A 200 13.63 3.17 3.33
C ILE A 200 13.99 4.07 4.51
N ARG A 201 15.29 4.25 4.76
CA ARG A 201 15.81 5.33 5.62
C ARG A 201 16.44 6.41 4.75
N SER A 202 16.02 7.66 4.91
CA SER A 202 16.53 8.78 4.12
C SER A 202 16.49 10.10 4.88
N GLU A 203 17.45 10.98 4.60
CA GLU A 203 17.45 12.35 5.13
C GLU A 203 16.32 13.19 4.50
N LYS A 204 15.92 12.87 3.25
CA LYS A 204 14.82 13.56 2.57
C LYS A 204 13.49 13.35 3.31
N ILE A 205 13.28 12.18 3.92
CA ILE A 205 12.08 11.91 4.74
C ILE A 205 12.05 12.81 5.97
N LYS A 206 13.20 13.03 6.64
CA LYS A 206 13.26 13.95 7.78
C LYS A 206 12.91 15.38 7.36
N GLN A 207 13.43 15.84 6.22
CA GLN A 207 13.11 17.17 5.67
C GLN A 207 11.64 17.30 5.30
N MET A 208 11.01 16.26 4.75
CA MET A 208 9.57 16.23 4.48
C MET A 208 8.76 16.33 5.78
N ALA A 209 9.16 15.61 6.83
CA ALA A 209 8.51 15.65 8.15
C ALA A 209 8.57 17.02 8.85
N GLU A 210 9.49 17.91 8.47
CA GLU A 210 9.53 19.27 9.01
C GLU A 210 8.33 20.12 8.57
N ASN A 211 7.78 19.83 7.39
CA ASN A 211 6.80 20.67 6.72
C ASN A 211 5.44 19.99 6.49
N ASP A 212 5.37 18.67 6.61
CA ASP A 212 4.15 17.88 6.41
C ASP A 212 3.71 17.19 7.72
N PRO A 213 2.54 17.56 8.29
CA PRO A 213 2.03 16.96 9.53
C PRO A 213 1.79 15.46 9.44
N TRP A 214 1.36 14.95 8.28
CA TRP A 214 1.14 13.53 8.08
C TRP A 214 2.47 12.78 8.11
N ILE A 215 3.47 13.24 7.33
CA ILE A 215 4.80 12.62 7.32
C ILE A 215 5.43 12.65 8.71
N LYS A 216 5.31 13.76 9.43
CA LYS A 216 5.80 13.88 10.81
C LYS A 216 5.17 12.84 11.75
N ALA A 217 3.90 12.52 11.55
CA ALA A 217 3.17 11.59 12.39
C ALA A 217 3.39 10.12 12.00
N SER A 218 3.56 9.83 10.71
CA SER A 218 3.63 8.48 10.16
C SER A 218 5.05 7.95 9.94
N THR A 219 6.07 8.79 10.08
CA THR A 219 7.48 8.41 9.93
C THR A 219 8.26 8.67 11.23
N GLN A 220 9.40 7.99 11.39
CA GLN A 220 10.27 8.18 12.56
C GLN A 220 11.73 8.07 12.13
N ASP A 221 12.59 8.99 12.58
CA ASP A 221 14.05 8.98 12.33
C ASP A 221 14.47 8.84 10.85
N GLY A 222 13.63 9.34 9.94
CA GLY A 222 13.82 9.26 8.49
C GLY A 222 13.42 7.91 7.88
N PHE A 223 12.74 7.04 8.63
CA PHE A 223 12.16 5.79 8.14
C PHE A 223 10.74 5.97 7.63
N MET A 224 10.47 5.39 6.47
CA MET A 224 9.13 5.30 5.89
C MET A 224 8.95 3.95 5.21
N ALA A 225 7.75 3.39 5.29
CA ALA A 225 7.37 2.15 4.63
C ALA A 225 6.06 2.29 3.87
N TRP A 226 5.84 1.36 2.94
CA TRP A 226 4.60 1.23 2.19
C TRP A 226 4.32 -0.24 1.88
N LEU A 227 3.05 -0.52 1.58
CA LEU A 227 2.64 -1.81 1.01
C LEU A 227 3.24 -1.96 -0.38
N ASN A 228 4.13 -2.94 -0.58
CA ASN A 228 4.88 -3.12 -1.81
C ASN A 228 4.10 -3.95 -2.85
N LYS A 229 2.91 -3.43 -3.23
CA LYS A 229 2.05 -4.00 -4.27
C LYS A 229 1.69 -2.91 -5.27
N CYS A 230 2.19 -3.03 -6.49
CA CYS A 230 1.86 -2.15 -7.60
C CYS A 230 0.34 -2.12 -7.83
N THR A 231 -0.22 -0.93 -7.97
CA THR A 231 -1.67 -0.70 -8.01
C THR A 231 -2.29 -0.99 -9.38
N HIS A 232 -1.46 -1.32 -10.38
CA HIS A 232 -1.90 -1.74 -11.71
C HIS A 232 -2.34 -3.22 -11.75
N PHE A 233 -1.37 -4.14 -11.74
CA PHE A 233 -1.59 -5.58 -11.78
C PHE A 233 -0.75 -6.31 -10.73
N CYS A 234 -0.62 -5.71 -9.54
CA CYS A 234 -0.28 -6.40 -8.30
C CYS A 234 1.11 -7.04 -8.21
N CYS A 235 2.01 -6.74 -9.16
CA CYS A 235 3.43 -7.06 -9.04
C CYS A 235 4.05 -6.38 -7.82
N VAL A 236 5.18 -6.90 -7.34
CA VAL A 236 5.98 -6.31 -6.26
C VAL A 236 7.11 -5.51 -6.92
N PRO A 237 7.04 -4.16 -6.95
CA PRO A 237 8.12 -3.34 -7.51
C PRO A 237 9.27 -3.17 -6.51
N GLY A 238 10.31 -2.44 -6.91
CA GLY A 238 11.46 -2.20 -6.03
C GLY A 238 12.10 -0.82 -6.24
N TYR A 239 12.38 -0.14 -5.13
CA TYR A 239 13.25 1.03 -5.09
C TYR A 239 14.68 0.66 -5.46
N LYS A 240 15.23 1.19 -6.56
CA LYS A 240 16.64 0.93 -6.94
C LYS A 240 17.01 -0.56 -7.07
N GLN A 241 16.10 -1.43 -7.50
CA GLN A 241 16.37 -2.87 -7.63
C GLN A 241 16.81 -3.30 -9.03
N THR A 242 16.71 -2.42 -10.03
CA THR A 242 17.09 -2.74 -11.40
C THR A 242 17.66 -1.52 -12.12
N GLU A 243 18.77 -1.71 -12.82
CA GLU A 243 19.39 -0.69 -13.67
C GLU A 243 18.47 -0.27 -14.84
N ASP A 244 17.55 -1.15 -15.26
CA ASP A 244 16.57 -0.85 -16.31
C ASP A 244 15.66 0.34 -15.94
N ALA A 245 15.50 0.65 -14.66
CA ALA A 245 14.71 1.78 -14.21
C ALA A 245 15.23 3.11 -14.79
N ALA A 246 16.54 3.22 -15.03
CA ALA A 246 17.14 4.41 -15.64
C ALA A 246 16.65 4.67 -17.07
N LYS A 247 16.17 3.65 -17.79
CA LYS A 247 15.59 3.80 -19.14
C LYS A 247 14.24 4.52 -19.14
N PHE A 248 13.64 4.69 -17.95
CA PHE A 248 12.34 5.30 -17.72
C PHE A 248 12.43 6.49 -16.75
N ASP A 249 13.63 7.08 -16.63
CA ASP A 249 13.93 8.17 -15.69
C ASP A 249 13.60 7.82 -14.22
N ALA A 250 13.60 6.53 -13.88
CA ALA A 250 13.15 5.99 -12.59
C ALA A 250 14.28 5.42 -11.73
N ALA A 251 15.54 5.81 -12.00
CA ALA A 251 16.71 5.25 -11.30
C ALA A 251 16.72 5.57 -9.80
N ASP A 252 16.06 6.64 -9.38
CA ASP A 252 15.92 7.06 -7.98
C ASP A 252 14.51 6.80 -7.42
N ASP A 253 13.72 5.98 -8.10
CA ASP A 253 12.31 5.74 -7.81
C ASP A 253 12.01 4.25 -7.56
N VAL A 254 10.77 3.97 -7.18
CA VAL A 254 10.22 2.62 -7.13
C VAL A 254 9.72 2.24 -8.53
N TYR A 255 10.38 1.28 -9.16
CA TYR A 255 10.08 0.88 -10.52
C TYR A 255 9.43 -0.51 -10.60
N CYS A 256 8.29 -0.58 -11.31
CA CYS A 256 7.56 -1.81 -11.57
C CYS A 256 7.80 -2.31 -13.00
N GLN A 257 8.71 -3.27 -13.17
CA GLN A 257 9.08 -3.82 -14.48
C GLN A 257 7.92 -4.43 -15.28
N CYS A 258 6.87 -4.94 -14.62
CA CYS A 258 5.76 -5.63 -15.28
C CYS A 258 5.09 -4.78 -16.38
N HIS A 259 4.84 -3.50 -16.08
CA HIS A 259 4.17 -2.59 -17.01
C HIS A 259 4.72 -1.15 -16.92
N GLN A 260 5.93 -1.00 -16.38
CA GLN A 260 6.70 0.25 -16.37
C GLN A 260 6.05 1.38 -15.55
N SER A 261 5.35 1.04 -14.46
CA SER A 261 4.87 2.04 -13.50
C SER A 261 6.02 2.53 -12.62
N VAL A 262 6.05 3.84 -12.37
CA VAL A 262 7.07 4.51 -11.56
C VAL A 262 6.39 5.21 -10.39
N TYR A 263 6.96 5.09 -9.20
CA TYR A 263 6.48 5.80 -8.01
C TYR A 263 7.62 6.54 -7.34
N ASP A 264 7.44 7.84 -7.05
CA ASP A 264 8.39 8.63 -6.30
C ASP A 264 8.16 8.40 -4.80
N PRO A 265 9.07 7.72 -4.09
CA PRO A 265 8.89 7.49 -2.65
C PRO A 265 9.00 8.78 -1.83
N PHE A 266 9.52 9.87 -2.40
CA PHE A 266 9.68 11.15 -1.71
C PHE A 266 8.62 12.18 -2.08
N SER A 267 7.59 11.77 -2.83
CA SER A 267 6.35 12.53 -3.01
C SER A 267 5.21 11.73 -2.41
N ILE A 268 4.59 12.28 -1.36
CA ILE A 268 3.51 11.60 -0.64
C ILE A 268 2.22 12.37 -0.88
N VAL A 269 1.23 11.69 -1.44
CA VAL A 269 -0.03 12.28 -1.88
C VAL A 269 -1.20 11.51 -1.31
N GLN A 270 -2.33 12.20 -1.17
CA GLN A 270 -3.61 11.54 -0.90
C GLN A 270 -4.11 10.88 -2.19
N THR A 271 -4.56 9.64 -2.08
CA THR A 271 -5.16 8.90 -3.18
C THR A 271 -6.52 8.34 -2.77
N LEU A 272 -7.48 8.46 -3.68
CA LEU A 272 -8.83 7.94 -3.53
C LEU A 272 -8.98 6.66 -4.34
N PHE A 273 -9.45 5.59 -3.71
CA PHE A 273 -9.76 4.34 -4.40
C PHE A 273 -10.91 3.59 -3.73
N VAL A 274 -11.39 2.55 -4.41
CA VAL A 274 -12.36 1.63 -3.82
C VAL A 274 -11.61 0.46 -3.21
N ALA A 275 -11.51 0.43 -1.88
CA ALA A 275 -11.04 -0.71 -1.13
C ALA A 275 -12.00 -1.88 -1.32
N ARG A 276 -11.44 -3.07 -1.53
CA ARG A 276 -12.23 -4.29 -1.71
C ARG A 276 -12.60 -4.86 -0.35
N PRO A 277 -13.86 -5.24 -0.11
CA PRO A 277 -14.24 -5.79 1.18
C PRO A 277 -13.47 -7.07 1.45
N ARG A 278 -13.20 -7.33 2.74
CA ARG A 278 -12.61 -8.61 3.15
C ARG A 278 -13.66 -9.72 2.97
N PRO A 279 -13.29 -10.88 2.39
CA PRO A 279 -14.21 -12.00 2.26
C PRO A 279 -14.78 -12.43 3.62
N GLU A 280 -16.07 -12.77 3.66
CA GLU A 280 -16.67 -13.43 4.82
C GLU A 280 -16.13 -14.86 4.91
N SER A 281 -15.72 -15.27 6.11
CA SER A 281 -15.31 -16.64 6.43
C SER A 281 -16.50 -17.58 6.57
#